data_AF-A0A1Y1LTC2-F1
#
_entry.id   AF-A0A1Y1LTC2-F1
#
_cell.length_a   1.000
_cell.length_b   1.000
_cell.length_c   1.000
_cell.angle_alpha   90.00
_cell.angle_beta   90.00
_cell.angle_gamma   90.00
#
_symmetry.space_group_name_H-M   'P 1'
#
loop_
_entity.id
_entity.type
_entity.pdbx_description
1 polymer ?
#
loop_
_entity_poly.entity_id
_entity_poly.type
_entity_poly.pdbx_seq_one_letter_code
_entity_poly.pdbx_strand_id
1 'polypeptide(L)'
;TNPGQNTYRSTVGFLSTSLDGLELIFRAILSTKPWLNDPAVVPMPFRQALVDDYTCRVELNGSVKESKQPLKLGVLWTDGLVQPHPPVTRGLNTLVAALKQAGHLVVNWNPPSQKTA
;
A
#
# COMPACT_ATOMS: atom_id res chain seq x y z
N THR A 1 18.91 -8.81 12.59
CA THR A 1 19.27 -7.39 12.40
C THR A 1 20.69 -7.21 12.89
N ASN A 2 21.58 -6.57 12.12
CA ASN A 2 22.93 -6.27 12.61
C ASN A 2 22.83 -5.12 13.63
N PRO A 3 23.27 -5.30 14.89
CA PRO A 3 23.24 -4.24 15.88
C PRO A 3 24.00 -3.00 15.38
N GLY A 4 23.38 -1.81 15.50
CA GLY A 4 23.99 -0.53 15.12
C GLY A 4 23.78 -0.08 13.66
N GLN A 5 23.12 -0.88 12.82
CA GLN A 5 22.78 -0.45 11.45
C GLN A 5 21.51 0.42 11.45
N ASN A 6 21.66 1.72 11.15
CA ASN A 6 20.54 2.68 11.12
C ASN A 6 20.20 3.23 9.73
N THR A 7 21.02 2.97 8.70
CA THR A 7 20.79 3.46 7.32
C THR A 7 19.65 2.71 6.61
N TYR A 8 19.48 1.42 6.91
CA TYR A 8 18.47 0.53 6.34
C TYR A 8 17.77 -0.21 7.48
N ARG A 9 16.85 0.48 8.14
CA ARG A 9 16.15 -0.07 9.30
C ARG A 9 15.33 -1.29 8.90
N SER A 10 15.42 -2.35 9.70
CA SER A 10 14.48 -3.48 9.59
C SER A 10 13.09 -3.05 10.06
N THR A 11 12.07 -3.61 9.43
CA THR A 11 10.69 -3.51 9.91
C THR A 11 10.12 -4.90 10.22
N VAL A 12 9.20 -4.96 11.17
CA VAL A 12 8.35 -6.14 11.39
C VAL A 12 7.09 -5.97 10.55
N GLY A 13 6.62 -7.06 9.96
CA GLY A 13 5.38 -7.09 9.18
C GLY A 13 4.58 -8.36 9.48
N PHE A 14 3.27 -8.31 9.22
CA PHE A 14 2.35 -9.43 9.42
C PHE A 14 1.93 -10.01 8.08
N LEU A 15 1.75 -11.32 8.03
CA LEU A 15 1.19 -12.04 6.90
C LEU A 15 -0.16 -12.62 7.32
N SER A 16 -1.15 -12.47 6.46
CA SER A 16 -2.50 -12.99 6.66
C SER A 16 -3.05 -13.41 5.29
N THR A 17 -3.98 -14.36 5.30
CA THR A 17 -4.73 -14.78 4.12
C THR A 17 -5.94 -13.88 3.83
N SER A 18 -6.24 -12.92 4.72
CA SER A 18 -7.31 -11.94 4.56
C SER A 18 -6.86 -10.53 4.95
N LEU A 19 -7.45 -9.53 4.31
CA LEU A 19 -7.22 -8.11 4.63
C LEU A 19 -7.70 -7.78 6.05
N ASP A 20 -8.87 -8.30 6.45
CA ASP A 20 -9.43 -8.09 7.80
C ASP A 20 -8.50 -8.60 8.90
N GLY A 21 -7.79 -9.71 8.65
CA GLY A 21 -6.80 -10.24 9.59
C GLY A 21 -5.59 -9.31 9.77
N LEU A 22 -5.10 -8.70 8.68
CA LEU A 22 -4.05 -7.67 8.78
C LEU A 22 -4.57 -6.46 9.56
N GLU A 23 -5.75 -5.97 9.21
CA GLU A 23 -6.35 -4.80 9.83
C GLU A 23 -6.55 -4.99 11.34
N LEU A 24 -7.08 -6.16 11.75
CA LEU A 24 -7.26 -6.51 13.15
C LEU A 24 -5.94 -6.46 13.93
N ILE A 25 -4.87 -7.08 13.39
CA ILE A 25 -3.56 -7.11 14.05
C ILE A 25 -2.97 -5.69 14.15
N PHE A 26 -3.03 -4.90 13.07
CA PHE A 26 -2.53 -3.51 13.09
C PHE A 26 -3.28 -2.65 14.11
N ARG A 27 -4.62 -2.74 14.17
CA ARG A 27 -5.43 -2.04 15.17
C ARG A 27 -5.08 -2.48 16.59
N ALA A 28 -4.99 -3.78 16.83
CA ALA A 28 -4.68 -4.35 18.14
C ALA A 28 -3.32 -3.84 18.64
N ILE A 29 -2.28 -3.92 17.82
CA ILE A 29 -0.93 -3.49 18.21
C ILE A 29 -0.87 -1.97 18.44
N LEU A 30 -1.38 -1.17 17.50
CA LEU A 30 -1.32 0.29 17.65
C LEU A 30 -2.16 0.80 18.82
N SER A 31 -3.20 0.07 19.25
CA SER A 31 -3.97 0.42 20.46
C SER A 31 -3.17 0.30 21.76
N THR A 32 -2.11 -0.53 21.78
CA THR A 32 -1.20 -0.66 22.93
C THR A 32 -0.21 0.50 23.07
N LYS A 33 -0.19 1.44 22.11
CA LYS A 33 0.73 2.59 22.08
C LYS A 33 2.21 2.16 22.21
N PRO A 34 2.72 1.31 21.30
CA PRO A 34 4.07 0.71 21.40
C PRO A 34 5.21 1.74 21.52
N TRP A 35 5.01 2.94 20.99
CA TRP A 35 5.95 4.06 21.11
C TRP A 35 6.19 4.55 22.55
N LEU A 36 5.37 4.13 23.53
CA LEU A 36 5.63 4.40 24.95
C LEU A 36 6.69 3.46 25.53
N ASN A 37 6.93 2.30 24.90
CA ASN A 37 7.89 1.30 25.33
C ASN A 37 9.15 1.30 24.46
N ASP A 38 9.03 1.62 23.17
CA ASP A 38 10.14 1.67 22.22
C ASP A 38 10.19 3.04 21.51
N PRO A 39 11.21 3.90 21.79
CA PRO A 39 11.34 5.21 21.18
C PRO A 39 11.66 5.16 19.67
N ALA A 40 12.03 4.01 19.12
CA ALA A 40 12.23 3.86 17.68
C ALA A 40 10.90 3.77 16.90
N VAL A 41 9.78 3.51 17.60
CA VAL A 41 8.45 3.41 16.99
C VAL A 41 7.82 4.79 16.85
N VAL A 42 7.35 5.10 15.65
CA VAL A 42 6.67 6.37 15.37
C VAL A 42 5.34 6.43 16.15
N PRO A 43 5.04 7.53 16.88
CA PRO A 43 3.83 7.67 17.67
C PRO A 43 2.61 7.95 16.80
N MET A 44 2.19 6.95 16.03
CA MET A 44 1.08 7.05 15.08
C MET A 44 -0.02 6.04 15.45
N PRO A 45 -1.15 6.50 16.03
CA PRO A 45 -2.28 5.63 16.29
C PRO A 45 -2.95 5.20 14.98
N PHE A 46 -3.71 4.10 15.02
CA PHE A 46 -4.52 3.67 13.90
C PHE A 46 -5.60 4.73 13.59
N ARG A 47 -5.65 5.24 12.36
CA ARG A 47 -6.55 6.32 11.96
C ARG A 47 -7.78 5.77 11.26
N GLN A 48 -8.80 5.41 12.02
CA GLN A 48 -10.04 4.87 11.48
C GLN A 48 -10.69 5.77 10.43
N ALA A 49 -10.77 7.07 10.74
CA ALA A 49 -11.37 8.06 9.86
C ALA A 49 -10.74 8.08 8.47
N LEU A 50 -9.45 7.77 8.34
CA LEU A 50 -8.77 7.70 7.04
C LEU A 50 -9.20 6.46 6.26
N VAL A 51 -9.32 5.31 6.92
CA VAL A 51 -9.83 4.09 6.29
C VAL A 51 -11.26 4.32 5.80
N ASP A 52 -12.12 4.89 6.65
CA ASP A 52 -13.51 5.18 6.27
C ASP A 52 -13.58 6.18 5.10
N ASP A 53 -12.74 7.21 5.10
CA ASP A 53 -12.66 8.19 4.01
C ASP A 53 -12.26 7.56 2.68
N TYR A 54 -11.39 6.57 2.66
CA TYR A 54 -11.02 5.84 1.44
C TYR A 54 -12.07 4.80 1.04
N THR A 55 -12.55 3.99 1.98
CA THR A 55 -13.53 2.93 1.72
C THR A 55 -14.87 3.50 1.26
N CYS A 56 -15.26 4.70 1.73
CA CYS A 56 -16.50 5.33 1.30
C CYS A 56 -16.51 5.77 -0.18
N ARG A 57 -15.35 5.83 -0.84
CA ARG A 57 -15.19 6.28 -2.25
C ARG A 57 -15.58 5.25 -3.29
N VAL A 58 -15.77 4.00 -2.88
CA VAL A 58 -16.14 2.89 -3.76
C VAL A 58 -17.47 2.26 -3.36
N GLU A 59 -18.17 1.72 -4.34
CA GLU A 59 -19.31 0.83 -4.16
C GLU A 59 -18.84 -0.58 -3.76
N LEU A 60 -19.78 -1.45 -3.36
CA LEU A 60 -19.47 -2.82 -2.93
C LEU A 60 -18.78 -3.67 -4.01
N ASN A 61 -18.97 -3.35 -5.28
CA ASN A 61 -18.32 -4.00 -6.42
C ASN A 61 -16.92 -3.43 -6.73
N GLY A 62 -16.45 -2.45 -5.96
CA GLY A 62 -15.16 -1.78 -6.14
C GLY A 62 -15.16 -0.62 -7.15
N SER A 63 -16.29 -0.30 -7.80
CA SER A 63 -16.36 0.86 -8.70
C SER A 63 -16.40 2.18 -7.92
N VAL A 64 -15.85 3.24 -8.50
CA VAL A 64 -15.88 4.59 -7.91
C VAL A 64 -17.31 5.08 -7.78
N LYS A 65 -17.68 5.62 -6.62
CA LYS A 65 -18.97 6.29 -6.42
C LYS A 65 -19.01 7.59 -7.20
N GLU A 66 -20.11 7.89 -7.89
CA GLU A 66 -20.28 9.11 -8.68
C GLU A 66 -20.06 10.40 -7.87
N SER A 67 -20.40 10.37 -6.57
CA SER A 67 -20.27 11.51 -5.65
C SER A 67 -18.87 11.66 -5.04
N LYS A 68 -17.92 10.78 -5.36
CA LYS A 68 -16.61 10.71 -4.72
C LYS A 68 -15.47 10.75 -5.74
N GLN A 69 -14.30 11.17 -5.29
CA GLN A 69 -13.14 11.24 -6.16
C GLN A 69 -12.51 9.85 -6.37
N PRO A 70 -12.15 9.50 -7.62
CA PRO A 70 -11.46 8.26 -7.91
C PRO A 70 -10.08 8.22 -7.25
N LEU A 71 -9.60 7.02 -6.94
CA LEU A 71 -8.20 6.82 -6.59
C LEU A 71 -7.30 7.10 -7.79
N LYS A 72 -6.16 7.75 -7.53
CA LYS A 72 -5.08 7.93 -8.50
C LYS A 72 -3.95 6.96 -8.20
N LEU A 73 -3.78 5.95 -9.04
CA LEU A 73 -2.89 4.82 -8.82
C LEU A 73 -1.73 4.86 -9.82
N GLY A 74 -0.51 4.92 -9.30
CA GLY A 74 0.70 4.86 -10.11
C GLY A 74 1.13 3.41 -10.37
N VAL A 75 1.47 3.09 -11.61
CA VAL A 75 1.98 1.77 -12.01
C VAL A 75 3.43 1.90 -12.43
N LEU A 76 4.32 1.25 -11.67
CA LEU A 76 5.71 1.04 -12.04
C LEU A 76 5.83 -0.30 -12.76
N TRP A 77 6.10 -0.28 -14.06
CA TRP A 77 6.16 -1.49 -14.88
C TRP A 77 7.48 -2.25 -14.73
N THR A 78 8.57 -1.50 -14.61
CA THR A 78 9.92 -2.02 -14.42
C THR A 78 10.77 -0.90 -13.81
N ASP A 79 11.75 -1.27 -13.01
CA ASP A 79 12.80 -0.37 -12.52
C ASP A 79 13.89 -0.10 -13.59
N GLY A 80 13.76 -0.70 -14.77
CA GLY A 80 14.72 -0.62 -15.87
C GLY A 80 15.94 -1.53 -15.70
N LEU A 81 16.06 -2.25 -14.59
CA LEU A 81 17.14 -3.21 -14.31
C LEU A 81 16.65 -4.65 -14.45
N VAL A 82 15.45 -4.93 -13.95
CA VAL A 82 14.84 -6.26 -13.98
C VAL A 82 13.50 -6.19 -14.69
N GLN A 83 13.35 -7.05 -15.70
CA GLN A 83 12.08 -7.17 -16.41
C GLN A 83 11.18 -8.22 -15.74
N PRO A 84 9.91 -7.90 -15.48
CA PRO A 84 8.96 -8.87 -14.94
C PRO A 84 8.75 -10.02 -15.94
N HIS A 85 8.61 -11.23 -15.42
CA HIS A 85 8.28 -12.40 -16.25
C HIS A 85 6.94 -12.19 -16.97
N PRO A 86 6.75 -12.75 -18.19
CA PRO A 86 5.53 -12.56 -18.96
C PRO A 86 4.21 -12.83 -18.20
N PRO A 87 4.10 -13.85 -17.31
CA PRO A 87 2.89 -14.05 -16.52
C PRO A 87 2.60 -12.92 -15.51
N VAL A 88 3.65 -12.32 -14.93
CA VAL A 88 3.52 -11.20 -13.99
C VAL A 88 3.07 -9.95 -14.74
N THR A 89 3.67 -9.67 -15.90
CA THR A 89 3.27 -8.55 -16.77
C THR A 89 1.82 -8.70 -17.23
N ARG A 90 1.38 -9.91 -17.56
CA ARG A 90 -0.02 -10.19 -17.89
C ARG A 90 -0.94 -9.88 -16.70
N GLY A 91 -0.61 -10.34 -15.49
CA GLY A 91 -1.38 -10.07 -14.28
C GLY A 91 -1.51 -8.58 -13.98
N LEU A 92 -0.42 -7.82 -14.10
CA LEU A 92 -0.43 -6.36 -13.95
C LEU A 92 -1.33 -5.68 -14.99
N ASN A 93 -1.29 -6.10 -16.25
CA ASN A 93 -2.18 -5.57 -17.28
C ASN A 93 -3.66 -5.85 -16.97
N THR A 94 -3.98 -7.07 -16.52
CA THR A 94 -5.35 -7.42 -16.09
C THR A 94 -5.81 -6.52 -14.94
N LEU A 95 -4.95 -6.29 -13.93
CA LEU A 95 -5.24 -5.40 -12.81
C LEU A 95 -5.50 -3.95 -13.29
N VAL A 96 -4.62 -3.43 -14.15
CA VAL A 96 -4.75 -2.06 -14.69
C VAL A 96 -6.04 -1.90 -15.49
N ALA A 97 -6.41 -2.89 -16.29
CA ALA A 97 -7.66 -2.88 -17.04
C ALA A 97 -8.88 -2.86 -16.10
N ALA A 98 -8.88 -3.71 -15.06
CA ALA A 98 -9.96 -3.76 -14.07
C ALA A 98 -10.09 -2.44 -13.29
N LEU A 99 -8.98 -1.84 -12.86
CA LEU A 99 -8.98 -0.55 -12.16
C LEU A 99 -9.53 0.59 -13.02
N LYS A 100 -9.15 0.64 -14.30
CA LYS A 100 -9.70 1.63 -15.25
C LYS A 100 -11.18 1.41 -15.48
N GLN A 101 -11.62 0.16 -15.64
CA GLN A 101 -13.03 -0.19 -15.80
C GLN A 101 -13.86 0.18 -14.56
N ALA A 102 -13.28 0.06 -13.36
CA ALA A 102 -13.88 0.50 -12.10
C ALA A 102 -13.94 2.03 -11.94
N GLY A 103 -13.39 2.82 -12.88
CA GLY A 103 -13.43 4.28 -12.88
C GLY A 103 -12.25 4.95 -12.17
N HIS A 104 -11.20 4.21 -11.80
CA HIS A 104 -10.00 4.79 -11.18
C HIS A 104 -9.06 5.42 -12.20
N LEU A 105 -8.28 6.40 -11.74
CA LEU A 105 -7.25 7.04 -12.54
C LEU A 105 -5.93 6.26 -12.41
N VAL A 106 -5.55 5.55 -13.46
CA VAL A 106 -4.29 4.79 -13.48
C VAL A 106 -3.26 5.53 -14.33
N VAL A 107 -2.10 5.84 -13.75
CA VAL A 107 -1.02 6.57 -14.41
C VAL A 107 0.26 5.74 -14.44
N ASN A 108 1.01 5.83 -15.54
CA ASN A 108 2.37 5.27 -15.59
C ASN A 108 3.26 6.09 -14.67
N TRP A 109 3.92 5.43 -13.73
CA TRP A 109 4.81 6.07 -12.76
C TRP A 109 6.25 5.69 -13.06
N ASN A 110 7.05 6.70 -13.41
CA ASN A 110 8.48 6.58 -13.70
C ASN A 110 9.25 7.36 -12.62
N PRO A 111 9.55 6.74 -11.46
CA PRO A 111 10.33 7.39 -10.41
C PRO A 111 11.77 7.66 -10.87
N PRO A 112 12.50 8.57 -10.20
CA PRO A 112 13.94 8.71 -10.37
C PRO A 112 14.67 7.38 -10.16
N SER A 113 15.85 7.23 -10.78
CA SER A 113 16.65 6.02 -10.63
C SER A 113 17.04 5.79 -9.18
N GLN A 114 16.97 4.53 -8.72
CA GLN A 114 17.48 4.12 -7.41
C GLN A 114 19.00 4.36 -7.27
N LYS A 115 19.75 4.49 -8.38
CA LYS A 115 21.18 4.83 -8.36
C LYS A 115 21.45 6.28 -7.93
N THR A 116 20.46 7.15 -8.08
CA THR A 116 20.55 8.59 -7.80
C THR A 116 19.74 9.00 -6.58
N ALA A 117 19.09 8.03 -5.91
CA ALA A 117 18.25 8.23 -4.74
C ALA A 117 19.05 8.23 -3.43
#